data_AF-A0A7C5S3Q6-F1
#
_entry.id   AF-A0A7C5S3Q6-F1
#
_cell.length_a   1.000
_cell.length_b   1.000
_cell.length_c   1.000
_cell.angle_alpha   90.00
_cell.angle_beta   90.00
_cell.angle_gamma   90.00
#
_symmetry.space_group_name_H-M   'P 1'
#
loop_
_entity.id
_entity.type
_entity.pdbx_description
1 polymer ?
#
loop_
_entity_poly.entity_id
_entity_poly.type
_entity_poly.pdbx_seq_one_letter_code
_entity_poly.pdbx_strand_id
1 'polypeptide(L)'
;MCPTCTCFLLIDRPGFEKVKQMDACQYPSSQRVAGGEDPHRKHHIRFSNRYFCKYVFRPEKFDALACNGCGRCIEACIGKINKNELFIEIIR
;
A
#
# COMPACT_ATOMS: atom_id res chain seq x y z
N MET A 1 11.03 0.68 1.25
CA MET A 1 9.60 0.44 1.58
C MET A 1 9.21 1.24 2.83
N CYS A 2 7.95 1.71 2.96
CA CYS A 2 7.51 2.55 4.11
C CYS A 2 7.56 1.74 5.42
N PRO A 3 8.13 2.27 6.53
CA PRO A 3 8.37 1.49 7.75
C PRO A 3 7.08 1.07 8.46
N THR A 4 5.99 1.79 8.26
CA THR A 4 4.67 1.46 8.85
C THR A 4 3.80 0.61 7.93
N CYS A 5 4.31 0.16 6.78
CA CYS A 5 3.58 -0.75 5.89
C CYS A 5 3.71 -2.19 6.34
N THR A 6 2.61 -2.92 6.25
CA THR A 6 2.52 -4.33 6.65
C THR A 6 2.07 -5.22 5.49
N CYS A 7 2.17 -4.74 4.25
CA CYS A 7 1.86 -5.54 3.07
C CYS A 7 3.04 -6.49 2.79
N PHE A 8 2.75 -7.79 2.72
CA PHE A 8 3.73 -8.83 2.41
C PHE A 8 3.04 -9.98 1.69
N LEU A 9 3.84 -10.74 0.94
CA LEU A 9 3.48 -12.04 0.39
C LEU A 9 4.12 -13.12 1.26
N LEU A 10 3.36 -14.18 1.52
CA LEU A 10 3.89 -15.40 2.10
C LEU A 10 4.13 -16.37 0.95
N ILE A 11 5.38 -16.79 0.78
CA ILE A 11 5.82 -17.64 -0.33
C ILE A 11 6.32 -18.96 0.25
N ASP A 12 5.76 -20.06 -0.22
CA ASP A 12 6.25 -21.39 0.07
C ASP A 12 7.41 -21.73 -0.88
N ARG A 13 8.58 -22.06 -0.33
CA ARG A 13 9.75 -22.53 -1.06
C ARG A 13 9.87 -24.07 -0.97
N PRO A 14 10.59 -24.71 -1.91
CA PRO A 14 10.88 -26.14 -1.82
C PRO A 14 11.45 -26.49 -0.44
N GLY A 15 11.01 -27.62 0.14
CA GLY A 15 11.40 -28.01 1.49
C GLY A 15 10.52 -27.43 2.61
N PHE A 16 9.31 -26.95 2.30
CA PHE A 16 8.34 -26.41 3.27
C PHE A 16 8.81 -25.16 4.02
N GLU A 17 9.79 -24.42 3.46
CA GLU A 17 10.21 -23.14 4.00
C GLU A 17 9.18 -22.05 3.64
N LYS A 18 8.73 -21.28 4.64
CA LYS A 18 7.84 -20.14 4.44
C LYS A 18 8.63 -18.84 4.52
N VAL A 19 8.66 -18.09 3.42
CA VAL A 19 9.35 -16.80 3.35
C VAL A 19 8.34 -15.66 3.31
N LYS A 20 8.52 -14.70 4.22
CA LYS A 20 7.80 -13.43 4.20
C LYS A 20 8.53 -12.45 3.28
N GLN A 21 7.99 -12.23 2.09
CA GLN A 21 8.51 -11.22 1.16
C GLN A 21 7.71 -9.92 1.29
N MET A 22 8.41 -8.81 1.49
CA MET A 22 7.76 -7.50 1.53
C MET A 22 7.12 -7.15 0.18
N ASP A 23 5.89 -6.65 0.22
CA ASP A 23 5.09 -6.34 -0.97
C ASP A 23 4.38 -4.98 -0.80
N ALA A 24 3.70 -4.50 -1.85
CA ALA A 24 2.95 -3.26 -1.83
C ALA A 24 1.52 -3.46 -2.33
N CYS A 25 0.56 -2.84 -1.64
CA CYS A 25 -0.86 -2.82 -2.04
C CYS A 25 -1.14 -2.15 -3.41
N GLN A 26 -0.12 -1.53 -4.02
CA GLN A 26 -0.21 -0.96 -5.36
C GLN A 26 -0.10 -2.03 -6.46
N TYR A 27 0.50 -3.19 -6.16
CA TYR A 27 0.68 -4.23 -7.17
C TYR A 27 -0.61 -5.04 -7.39
N PRO A 28 -0.91 -5.46 -8.63
CA PRO A 28 -2.09 -6.24 -8.97
C PRO A 28 -2.31 -7.47 -8.09
N SER A 29 -1.23 -8.17 -7.77
CA SER A 29 -1.20 -9.37 -6.91
C SER A 29 -1.82 -9.15 -5.54
N SER A 30 -1.73 -7.95 -4.97
CA SER A 30 -2.12 -7.68 -3.57
C SER A 30 -3.62 -7.77 -3.28
N GLN A 31 -4.47 -7.78 -4.32
CA GLN A 31 -5.94 -7.76 -4.19
C GLN A 31 -6.62 -8.76 -5.12
N ARG A 32 -5.85 -9.51 -5.91
CA ARG A 32 -6.40 -10.55 -6.78
C ARG A 32 -6.87 -11.72 -5.93
N VAL A 33 -8.13 -12.12 -6.08
CA VAL A 33 -8.70 -13.26 -5.34
C VAL A 33 -8.41 -14.58 -6.07
N ALA A 34 -8.63 -15.71 -5.39
CA ALA A 34 -8.38 -17.04 -5.96
C ALA A 34 -9.16 -17.31 -7.26
N GLY A 35 -10.31 -16.67 -7.45
CA GLY A 35 -11.09 -16.73 -8.70
C GLY A 35 -10.52 -15.90 -9.85
N GLY A 36 -9.39 -15.22 -9.67
CA GLY A 36 -8.74 -14.38 -10.69
C GLY A 36 -9.28 -12.95 -10.77
N GLU A 37 -10.43 -12.67 -10.17
CA GLU A 37 -11.04 -11.33 -10.13
C GLU A 37 -10.17 -10.35 -9.32
N ASP A 38 -10.23 -9.07 -9.72
CA ASP A 38 -9.47 -8.00 -9.10
C ASP A 38 -10.37 -6.79 -8.83
N PRO A 39 -10.94 -6.67 -7.62
CA PRO A 39 -11.86 -5.58 -7.28
C PRO A 39 -11.18 -4.21 -7.35
N HIS A 40 -9.85 -4.17 -7.29
CA HIS A 40 -9.05 -2.95 -7.35
C HIS A 40 -8.29 -2.82 -8.68
N ARG A 41 -8.82 -3.37 -9.78
CA ARG A 41 -8.16 -3.34 -11.09
C ARG A 41 -7.76 -1.93 -11.55
N LYS A 42 -8.57 -0.91 -11.27
CA LYS A 42 -8.29 0.47 -11.72
C LYS A 42 -7.18 1.10 -10.88
N HIS A 43 -6.18 1.71 -11.55
CA HIS A 43 -5.01 2.30 -10.89
C HIS A 43 -5.36 3.33 -9.80
N HIS A 44 -6.35 4.20 -10.03
CA HIS A 44 -6.73 5.21 -9.05
C HIS A 44 -7.32 4.59 -7.76
N ILE A 45 -7.98 3.43 -7.85
CA ILE A 45 -8.52 2.72 -6.68
C ILE A 45 -7.37 2.09 -5.87
N ARG A 46 -6.38 1.51 -6.54
CA ARG A 46 -5.16 1.02 -5.87
C ARG A 46 -4.43 2.15 -5.19
N PHE A 47 -4.26 3.25 -5.92
CA PHE A 47 -3.60 4.45 -5.43
C PHE A 47 -4.29 4.95 -4.15
N SER A 48 -5.61 5.14 -4.19
CA SER A 48 -6.38 5.63 -3.03
C SER A 48 -6.28 4.69 -1.83
N ASN A 49 -6.31 3.36 -2.02
CA ASN A 49 -6.21 2.37 -0.95
C ASN A 49 -4.99 2.59 -0.03
N ARG A 50 -3.83 2.96 -0.60
CA ARG A 50 -2.63 3.27 0.20
C ARG A 50 -2.84 4.46 1.13
N TYR A 51 -3.50 5.51 0.65
CA TYR A 51 -3.76 6.71 1.44
C TYR A 51 -4.83 6.46 2.48
N PHE A 52 -5.95 5.83 2.11
CA PHE A 52 -6.98 5.44 3.08
C PHE A 52 -6.42 4.57 4.19
N CYS A 53 -5.59 3.57 3.86
CA CYS A 53 -4.91 2.76 4.87
C CYS A 53 -4.03 3.60 5.82
N LYS A 54 -3.39 4.67 5.35
CA LYS A 54 -2.46 5.47 6.15
C LYS A 54 -3.13 6.60 6.95
N TYR A 55 -4.21 7.17 6.44
CA TYR A 55 -4.81 8.38 6.99
C TYR A 55 -6.24 8.19 7.50
N VAL A 56 -6.90 7.07 7.17
CA VAL A 56 -8.29 6.80 7.57
C VAL A 56 -8.36 5.50 8.37
N PHE A 57 -8.22 4.35 7.70
CA PHE A 57 -8.52 3.05 8.31
C PHE A 57 -7.61 2.68 9.50
N ARG A 58 -6.32 3.00 9.42
CA ARG A 58 -5.40 2.70 10.53
C ARG A 58 -5.60 3.66 11.72
N PRO A 59 -5.66 4.99 11.52
CA PRO A 59 -6.04 5.91 12.60
C PRO A 59 -7.37 5.54 13.26
N GLU A 60 -8.42 5.28 12.48
CA GLU A 60 -9.74 4.90 13.01
C GLU A 60 -9.70 3.63 13.86
N LYS A 61 -8.89 2.64 13.46
CA LYS A 61 -8.86 1.33 14.10
C LYS A 61 -7.90 1.23 15.28
N PHE A 62 -6.80 1.97 15.26
CA PHE A 62 -5.69 1.80 16.19
C PHE A 62 -5.32 3.08 16.97
N ASP A 63 -6.07 4.16 16.78
CA ASP A 63 -5.81 5.49 17.38
C ASP A 63 -4.35 5.94 17.20
N ALA A 64 -3.79 5.62 16.03
CA ALA A 64 -2.37 5.82 15.73
C ALA A 64 -2.18 6.35 14.31
N LEU A 65 -1.32 7.36 14.19
CA LEU A 65 -0.88 7.86 12.90
C LEU A 65 -0.08 6.78 12.16
N ALA A 66 -0.63 6.28 11.05
CA ALA A 66 0.05 5.26 10.26
C ALA A 66 1.03 5.84 9.22
N CYS A 67 1.09 7.16 9.05
CA CYS A 67 2.12 7.84 8.27
C CYS A 67 3.10 8.56 9.20
N ASN A 68 4.40 8.27 9.06
CA ASN A 68 5.46 8.89 9.86
C ASN A 68 6.37 9.84 9.05
N GLY A 69 5.93 10.29 7.87
CA GLY A 69 6.68 11.25 7.07
C GLY A 69 7.94 10.74 6.36
N CYS A 70 8.22 9.43 6.35
CA CYS A 70 9.48 8.88 5.81
C CYS A 70 9.79 9.10 4.31
N GLY A 71 8.89 9.69 3.50
CA GLY A 71 9.13 9.99 2.08
C GLY A 71 9.17 8.80 1.10
N ARG A 72 9.50 7.58 1.56
CA ARG A 72 9.71 6.37 0.72
C ARG A 72 8.54 5.96 -0.18
N CYS A 73 7.33 6.47 0.07
CA CYS A 73 6.18 6.24 -0.81
C CYS A 73 6.22 7.06 -2.10
N ILE A 74 6.86 8.24 -2.06
CA ILE A 74 7.03 9.16 -3.19
C ILE A 74 8.12 8.60 -4.11
N GLU A 75 9.28 8.27 -3.55
CA GLU A 75 10.41 7.69 -4.29
C GLU A 75 10.05 6.39 -5.02
N ALA A 76 9.29 5.51 -4.36
CA ALA A 76 8.89 4.22 -4.93
C ALA A 76 7.61 4.28 -5.79
N CYS A 77 7.05 5.46 -6.03
CA CYS A 77 5.80 5.58 -6.77
C CYS A 77 6.01 5.31 -8.27
N ILE A 78 5.37 4.27 -8.80
CA ILE A 78 5.43 3.91 -10.23
C ILE A 78 4.92 5.06 -11.12
N GLY A 79 3.90 5.78 -10.65
CA GLY A 79 3.32 6.93 -11.37
C GLY A 79 4.06 8.25 -11.18
N LYS A 80 5.19 8.26 -10.45
CA LYS A 80 5.96 9.48 -10.12
C LYS A 80 5.10 10.56 -9.43
N ILE A 81 4.17 10.14 -8.58
CA ILE A 81 3.25 11.04 -7.88
C ILE A 81 3.83 11.43 -6.52
N ASN A 82 3.84 12.73 -6.23
CA ASN A 82 4.13 13.24 -4.89
C ASN A 82 2.83 13.49 -4.12
N LYS A 83 2.60 12.70 -3.07
CA LYS A 83 1.40 12.84 -2.23
C LYS A 83 1.32 14.17 -1.47
N ASN A 84 2.47 14.78 -1.14
CA ASN A 84 2.48 16.00 -0.35
C ASN A 84 1.98 17.16 -1.20
N GLU A 85 2.42 17.22 -2.46
CA GLU A 85 1.90 18.18 -3.45
C GLU A 85 0.39 18.02 -3.62
N LEU A 86 -0.09 16.77 -3.78
CA LEU A 86 -1.51 16.48 -3.88
C LEU A 86 -2.31 16.97 -2.65
N PHE A 87 -1.81 16.73 -1.43
CA PHE A 87 -2.51 17.20 -0.23
C PHE A 87 -2.51 18.73 -0.11
N ILE A 88 -1.42 19.39 -0.52
CA ILE A 88 -1.38 20.86 -0.57
C ILE A 88 -2.39 21.39 -1.59
N GLU A 89 -2.53 20.74 -2.74
CA GLU A 89 -3.51 21.10 -3.76
C GLU A 89 -4.95 20.95 -3.27
N ILE A 90 -5.28 19.89 -2.54
CA ILE A 90 -6.63 19.63 -2.03
C ILE A 90 -7.04 20.58 -0.89
N ILE A 91 -6.09 21.05 -0.09
CA ILE A 91 -6.35 21.95 1.05
C ILE A 91 -6.56 23.41 0.59
N ARG A 92 -6.13 23.76 -0.63
CA ARG A 92 -6.36 25.07 -1.24
C ARG A 92 -7.80 25.20 -1.75
#